data_AF-A0A9J5XMR7-F1
#
_entry.id   AF-A0A9J5XMR7-F1
#
_cell.length_a   1.000
_cell.length_b   1.000
_cell.length_c   1.000
_cell.angle_alpha   90.00
_cell.angle_beta   90.00
_cell.angle_gamma   90.00
#
_symmetry.space_group_name_H-M   'P 1'
#
loop_
_entity.id
_entity.type
_entity.pdbx_description
1 polymer ?
#
loop_
_entity_poly.entity_id
_entity_poly.type
_entity_poly.pdbx_seq_one_letter_code
_entity_poly.pdbx_strand_id
1 'polypeptide(L)' 'MVSTITSVGSIGCFLTHCGWNSTLESISLGVPMVAIPQWTDQPTNAKLVKDVWEIGVRAKQDE' A
#
# COMPACT_ATOMS: atom_id res chain seq x y z
N MET A 1 2.92 6.92 -8.40
CA MET A 1 3.70 5.88 -9.10
C MET A 1 3.41 4.56 -8.42
N VAL A 2 2.85 3.59 -9.15
CA VAL A 2 2.53 2.23 -8.67
C VAL A 2 3.73 1.34 -8.98
N SER A 3 4.27 0.64 -7.98
CA SER A 3 5.24 -0.44 -8.19
C SER A 3 4.58 -1.76 -7.83
N THR A 4 3.85 -2.32 -8.79
CA THR A 4 3.25 -3.65 -8.69
C THR A 4 4.34 -4.70 -8.78
N ILE A 5 4.48 -5.56 -7.76
CA ILE A 5 5.34 -6.74 -7.80
C ILE A 5 4.42 -7.96 -7.91
N THR A 6 4.24 -8.48 -9.13
CA THR A 6 3.55 -9.75 -9.39
C THR A 6 4.46 -10.65 -10.23
N SER A 7 4.83 -11.80 -9.70
CA SER A 7 5.43 -12.90 -10.48
C SER A 7 4.40 -14.03 -10.56
N VAL A 8 4.23 -14.64 -11.73
CA VAL A 8 3.23 -15.69 -11.97
C VAL A 8 3.45 -16.84 -10.98
N GLY A 9 2.45 -17.10 -10.12
CA GLY A 9 2.51 -18.12 -9.06
C GLY A 9 2.94 -17.61 -7.68
N SER A 10 3.20 -16.31 -7.51
CA SER A 10 3.49 -15.68 -6.20
C SER A 10 2.32 -14.82 -5.73
N ILE A 11 2.03 -14.81 -4.42
CA ILE A 11 1.14 -13.82 -3.82
C ILE A 11 1.78 -12.44 -4.04
N GLY A 12 1.19 -11.63 -4.91
CA GLY A 12 1.65 -10.27 -5.17
C GLY A 12 1.27 -9.33 -4.03
N CYS A 13 2.13 -8.38 -3.71
CA CYS A 13 1.77 -7.25 -2.85
C CYS A 13 2.15 -5.94 -3.56
N PHE A 14 1.41 -4.87 -3.27
CA PHE A 14 1.64 -3.56 -3.86
C PHE A 14 2.54 -2.74 -2.95
N LEU A 15 3.74 -2.43 -3.44
CA LEU A 15 4.59 -1.42 -2.82
C LEU A 15 4.10 -0.04 -3.26
N THR A 16 3.65 0.77 -2.31
CA THR A 16 2.99 2.04 -2.64
C THR A 16 3.35 3.14 -1.66
N HIS A 17 3.58 4.33 -2.21
CA HIS A 17 3.61 5.56 -1.44
C HIS A 17 2.26 5.98 -0.86
N CYS A 18 1.18 5.21 -1.06
CA CYS A 18 -0.17 5.48 -0.52
C CYS A 18 -0.88 6.69 -1.13
N GLY A 19 -0.65 6.97 -2.42
CA GLY A 19 -1.53 7.88 -3.17
C GLY A 19 -2.92 7.26 -3.38
N TRP A 20 -3.97 8.08 -3.27
CA TRP A 20 -5.37 7.63 -3.23
C TRP A 20 -5.79 6.71 -4.39
N ASN A 21 -5.40 7.03 -5.63
CA ASN A 21 -5.76 6.21 -6.79
C ASN A 21 -5.19 4.80 -6.72
N SER A 22 -3.93 4.67 -6.27
CA SER A 22 -3.26 3.37 -6.12
C SER A 22 -3.83 2.56 -4.96
N THR A 23 -4.25 3.24 -3.90
CA THR A 23 -4.95 2.60 -2.78
C THR A 23 -6.29 2.02 -3.22
N LEU A 24 -7.06 2.75 -4.03
CA LEU A 24 -8.33 2.26 -4.58
C LEU A 24 -8.14 1.07 -5.53
N GLU A 25 -7.11 1.09 -6.37
CA GLU A 25 -6.80 -0.03 -7.26
C GLU A 25 -6.45 -1.29 -6.46
N SER A 26 -5.64 -1.17 -5.40
CA SER A 26 -5.30 -2.29 -4.52
C SER A 26 -6.51 -2.88 -3.81
N ILE A 27 -7.39 -2.02 -3.29
CA ILE A 27 -8.64 -2.43 -2.64
C ILE A 27 -9.54 -3.17 -3.65
N SER A 28 -9.67 -2.63 -4.86
CA SER A 28 -10.53 -3.21 -5.90
C SER A 28 -10.03 -4.57 -6.40
N LEU A 29 -8.71 -4.75 -6.46
CA LEU A 29 -8.08 -6.02 -6.86
C LEU A 29 -7.90 -7.01 -5.70
N GLY A 30 -8.18 -6.60 -4.46
CA GLY A 30 -7.97 -7.42 -3.27
C GLY A 30 -6.51 -7.75 -2.99
N VAL A 31 -5.59 -6.89 -3.43
CA VAL A 31 -4.14 -7.11 -3.29
C VAL A 31 -3.62 -6.41 -2.02
N PRO A 32 -2.86 -7.10 -1.15
CA PRO A 32 -2.32 -6.50 0.06
C PRO A 32 -1.24 -5.45 -0.25
N MET A 33 -1.15 -4.41 0.58
CA MET A 33 -0.24 -3.28 0.38
C MET A 33 0.93 -3.25 1.38
N VAL A 34 2.09 -2.84 0.88
CA VAL A 34 3.20 -2.34 1.70
C VAL A 34 3.29 -0.83 1.50
N ALA A 35 2.92 -0.09 2.54
CA ALA A 35 2.79 1.36 2.54
C ALA A 35 4.09 2.06 2.92
N ILE A 36 4.66 2.86 2.01
CA ILE A 36 5.85 3.71 2.22
C ILE A 36 5.46 5.18 1.99
N PRO A 37 4.68 5.80 2.90
CA PRO A 37 4.19 7.15 2.69
C PRO A 37 5.34 8.16 2.66
N GLN A 38 5.31 9.08 1.69
CA GLN A 38 6.31 10.13 1.54
C GLN A 38 5.76 11.47 2.03
N TRP A 39 4.70 12.01 1.40
CA TRP A 39 4.19 13.37 1.69
C TRP A 39 2.65 13.49 1.68
N THR A 40 2.14 14.59 2.25
CA THR A 40 0.72 15.02 2.20
C THR A 40 -0.25 14.04 2.87
N ASP A 41 -1.17 13.45 2.11
CA ASP A 41 -2.25 12.56 2.55
C ASP A 41 -1.79 11.11 2.71
N GLN A 42 -0.61 10.80 2.17
CA GLN A 42 -0.05 9.45 2.16
C GLN A 42 0.10 8.82 3.55
N PRO A 43 0.56 9.52 4.61
CA PRO A 43 0.63 8.94 5.95
C PRO A 43 -0.75 8.58 6.51
N THR A 44 -1.78 9.37 6.18
CA THR A 44 -3.17 9.10 6.55
C THR A 44 -3.70 7.88 5.82
N ASN A 45 -3.49 7.81 4.51
CA ASN A 45 -3.87 6.65 3.70
C ASN A 45 -3.16 5.38 4.19
N ALA A 46 -1.86 5.45 4.50
CA ALA A 46 -1.11 4.34 5.10
C ALA A 46 -1.68 3.90 6.45
N LYS A 47 -2.19 4.83 7.25
CA LYS A 47 -2.85 4.53 8.52
C LYS A 47 -4.19 3.82 8.32
N LEU A 48 -5.00 4.26 7.35
CA LEU A 48 -6.26 3.59 7.00
C LEU A 48 -6.01 2.17 6.50
N VAL A 49 -5.03 1.99 5.62
CA VAL A 49 -4.64 0.67 5.08
C VAL A 49 -4.26 -0.32 6.18
N LYS A 50 -3.50 0.13 7.19
CA LYS A 50 -3.03 -0.72 8.27
C LYS A 50 -4.07 -0.91 9.37
N ASP A 51 -4.61 0.18 9.91
CA ASP A 51 -5.33 0.18 11.18
C ASP A 51 -6.86 0.06 11.00
N VAL A 52 -7.39 0.37 9.81
CA VAL A 52 -8.85 0.37 9.57
C VAL A 52 -9.27 -0.72 8.61
N TRP A 53 -8.60 -0.82 7.45
CA TRP A 53 -8.93 -1.82 6.44
C TRP A 53 -8.18 -3.13 6.65
N GLU A 54 -7.07 -3.11 7.40
CA GLU A 54 -6.26 -4.30 7.72
C GLU A 54 -5.80 -5.07 6.47
N ILE A 55 -5.64 -4.37 5.34
CA ILE A 55 -5.25 -4.93 4.03
C ILE A 55 -3.78 -4.67 3.70
N GLY A 56 -2.96 -4.27 4.68
CA GLY A 56 -1.57 -3.97 4.43
C GLY A 56 -0.78 -3.57 5.66
N VAL A 57 0.52 -3.38 5.46
CA VAL A 57 1.47 -2.98 6.50
C VAL A 57 2.11 -1.66 6.12
N ARG A 58 2.39 -0.81 7.12
CA ARG A 58 3.16 0.42 6.95
C ARG A 58 4.62 0.15 7.25
N ALA A 59 5.50 0.45 6.29
CA ALA A 59 6.94 0.40 6.49
C ALA A 59 7.37 1.40 7.58
N LYS A 60 8.22 0.95 8.49
CA LYS A 60 8.90 1.83 9.43
C LYS A 60 10.07 2.49 8.71
N GLN A 61 10.26 3.78 8.92
CA GLN A 61 11.49 4.45 8.50
C GLN A 61 12.59 4.04 9.47
N ASP A 62 13.70 3.52 8.94
CA ASP A 62 14.90 3.31 9.77
C ASP A 62 15.42 4.68 10.25
N GLU A 63 15.82 4.76 11.53
CA GLU A 63 16.39 5.95 12.18
C GLU A 63 17.74 6.37 11.60
#